data_AF-A0A8C2HF11-F1
#
_entry.id   AF-A0A8C2HF11-F1
#
_cell.length_a   1.000
_cell.length_b   1.000
_cell.length_c   1.000
_cell.angle_alpha   90.00
_cell.angle_beta   90.00
_cell.angle_gamma   90.00
#
_symmetry.space_group_name_H-M   'P 1'
#
loop_
_entity.id
_entity.type
_entity.pdbx_description
1 polymer ?
#
loop_
_entity_poly.entity_id
_entity_poly.type
_entity_poly.pdbx_seq_one_letter_code
_entity_poly.pdbx_strand_id
1 'polypeptide(L)'
;MSLLFFSCALINTNMSAVPDGKKLVRSPSGLRMLPENGAFNSPFSLDEPQWVPDKECPRCMQCDTKFDFITRKHHCRRCGRCFCDKCCSQKVALPRMCFVDPVRQCAECSLISQKEVEFYDKQLKVLTAGGTFLVRVDSSEKSETMVCRLSNNHRYACKNPQMYLFKCDLSCLESLSLSLSLSLSLSLFSSFRYLFLDGESHFEVELSRISSMQVLTEGSTPGGGSLRASGMVLQYKPPGSQNLQQLHMDTADDKRIASAWLAAMHKAAKLLYESRDQ
;
A
#
# COMPACT_ATOMS: atom_id res chain seq x y z
N MET A 1 37.38 33.77 -22.50
CA MET A 1 36.35 34.82 -22.74
C MET A 1 35.46 34.24 -23.84
N SER A 2 34.21 33.84 -23.63
CA SER A 2 33.16 34.54 -22.89
C SER A 2 32.14 33.54 -22.33
N LEU A 3 31.79 33.70 -21.06
CA LEU A 3 30.63 33.09 -20.42
C LEU A 3 29.43 34.01 -20.68
N LEU A 4 28.41 33.51 -21.38
CA LEU A 4 27.11 34.15 -21.43
C LEU A 4 26.31 33.68 -20.21
N PHE A 5 26.12 34.61 -19.27
CA PHE A 5 25.17 34.51 -18.18
C PHE A 5 23.75 34.37 -18.75
N PHE A 6 23.11 33.23 -18.53
CA PHE A 6 21.65 33.16 -18.55
C PHE A 6 21.16 33.31 -17.11
N SER A 7 20.50 34.44 -16.86
CA SER A 7 19.84 34.77 -15.60
C SER A 7 18.94 33.64 -15.12
N CYS A 8 19.19 33.16 -13.90
CA CYS A 8 18.26 32.34 -13.16
C CYS A 8 17.08 33.24 -12.77
N ALA A 9 15.96 33.12 -13.49
CA ALA A 9 14.71 33.72 -13.07
C ALA A 9 14.34 33.14 -11.68
N LEU A 10 14.17 34.04 -10.72
CA LEU A 10 13.56 33.77 -9.43
C LEU A 10 12.11 33.31 -9.65
N ILE A 11 11.92 32.00 -9.84
CA ILE A 11 10.61 31.40 -9.62
C ILE A 11 10.44 31.33 -8.11
N ASN A 12 9.59 32.22 -7.61
CA ASN A 12 9.09 32.25 -6.25
C ASN A 12 8.35 30.92 -5.98
N THR A 13 9.09 29.88 -5.61
CA THR A 13 8.50 28.63 -5.15
C THR A 13 8.05 28.86 -3.72
N ASN A 14 6.77 29.17 -3.58
CA ASN A 14 6.06 28.97 -2.34
C ASN A 14 6.15 27.46 -2.04
N MET A 15 7.21 27.06 -1.34
CA MET A 15 7.41 25.70 -0.82
C MET A 15 6.20 25.40 0.03
N SER A 16 5.30 24.60 -0.54
CA SER A 16 4.06 24.18 0.08
C SER A 16 4.38 23.68 1.48
N ALA A 17 3.83 24.37 2.49
CA ALA A 17 4.09 24.09 3.90
C ALA A 17 3.95 22.59 4.16
N VAL A 18 5.01 21.97 4.66
CA VAL A 18 4.95 20.59 5.15
C VAL A 18 3.92 20.57 6.27
N PRO A 19 2.90 19.68 6.24
CA PRO A 19 1.89 19.61 7.30
C PRO A 19 2.54 19.35 8.66
N ASP A 20 2.02 19.98 9.72
CA ASP A 20 2.49 19.79 11.10
C ASP A 20 2.74 18.31 11.44
N GLY A 21 3.94 18.00 11.93
CA GLY A 21 4.34 16.66 12.36
C GLY A 21 5.00 15.77 11.30
N LYS A 22 5.49 16.32 10.18
CA LYS A 22 6.30 15.61 9.19
C LYS A 22 7.58 16.38 8.85
N LYS A 23 8.65 15.66 8.54
CA LYS A 23 9.95 16.18 8.14
C LYS A 23 10.42 15.57 6.83
N LEU A 24 10.99 16.41 5.96
CA LEU A 24 11.71 15.94 4.78
C LEU A 24 13.14 15.52 5.16
N VAL A 25 13.52 14.31 4.79
CA VAL A 25 14.83 13.72 5.05
C VAL A 25 15.48 13.34 3.72
N ARG A 26 16.70 13.82 3.46
CA ARG A 26 17.50 13.42 2.31
C ARG A 26 18.37 12.23 2.69
N SER A 27 18.33 11.18 1.88
CA SER A 27 19.20 10.01 1.98
C SER A 27 19.92 9.73 0.66
N PRO A 28 20.92 8.83 0.63
CA PRO A 28 21.57 8.40 -0.63
C PRO A 28 20.58 7.86 -1.66
N SER A 29 19.45 7.30 -1.20
CA SER A 29 18.39 6.79 -2.06
C SER A 29 17.46 7.86 -2.62
N GLY A 30 17.32 9.02 -1.98
CA GLY A 30 16.48 10.12 -2.44
C GLY A 30 15.88 10.96 -1.31
N LEU A 31 14.88 11.77 -1.65
CA LEU A 31 14.13 12.56 -0.69
C LEU A 31 12.97 11.74 -0.10
N ARG A 32 12.87 11.70 1.23
CA ARG A 32 11.84 10.97 1.97
C ARG A 32 11.04 11.91 2.87
N MET A 33 9.77 11.59 3.12
CA MET A 33 8.90 12.33 4.04
C MET A 33 8.58 11.46 5.26
N LEU A 34 9.19 11.75 6.41
CA LEU A 34 9.07 10.96 7.64
C LEU A 34 8.27 11.73 8.71
N PRO A 35 7.60 11.06 9.65
CA PRO A 35 6.96 11.72 10.80
C PRO A 35 8.00 12.37 11.71
N GLU A 36 7.66 13.52 12.29
CA GLU A 36 8.48 14.19 13.30
C GLU A 36 8.33 13.43 14.63
N ASN A 37 9.45 13.07 15.27
CA ASN A 37 9.55 12.34 16.54
C ASN A 37 9.19 10.83 16.54
N GLY A 38 9.03 10.17 15.39
CA GLY A 38 8.84 8.70 15.31
C GLY A 38 7.55 8.17 15.94
N ALA A 39 6.74 9.04 16.57
CA ALA A 39 5.47 8.72 17.23
C ALA A 39 4.39 8.20 16.26
N PHE A 40 4.66 8.26 14.96
CA PHE A 40 3.79 7.77 13.89
C PHE A 40 4.63 7.04 12.83
N ASN A 41 5.51 6.14 13.23
CA ASN A 41 6.03 5.17 12.26
C ASN A 41 4.98 4.08 12.12
N SER A 42 4.38 3.97 10.94
CA SER A 42 3.56 2.81 10.64
C SER A 42 4.40 1.54 10.84
N PRO A 43 3.87 0.50 11.50
CA PRO A 43 4.57 -0.78 11.64
C PRO A 43 4.88 -1.46 10.31
N PHE A 44 4.38 -0.89 9.20
CA PHE A 44 4.53 -1.41 7.85
C PHE A 44 5.28 -0.48 6.90
N SER A 45 5.77 0.67 7.41
CA SER A 45 6.81 1.45 6.73
C SER A 45 8.05 0.59 6.62
N LEU A 46 8.70 0.63 5.46
CA LEU A 46 9.96 -0.05 5.25
C LEU A 46 11.11 0.92 5.50
N ASP A 47 12.12 0.42 6.19
CA ASP A 47 13.39 1.11 6.28
C ASP A 47 14.11 1.05 4.94
N GLU A 48 14.95 2.07 4.72
CA GLU A 48 15.81 2.09 3.55
C GLU A 48 16.84 0.96 3.69
N PRO A 49 17.01 0.12 2.66
CA PRO A 49 17.98 -0.97 2.73
C PRO A 49 19.39 -0.39 2.80
N GLN A 50 20.27 -1.07 3.53
CA GLN A 50 21.69 -0.78 3.41
C GLN A 50 22.15 -1.09 1.98
N TRP A 51 22.83 -0.13 1.37
CA TRP A 51 23.44 -0.35 0.06
C TRP A 51 24.68 -1.22 0.21
N VAL A 52 24.81 -2.20 -0.68
CA VAL A 52 26.05 -2.98 -0.77
C VAL A 52 27.19 -2.01 -1.12
N PRO A 53 28.27 -1.96 -0.32
CA PRO A 53 29.40 -1.09 -0.59
C PRO A 53 29.99 -1.31 -1.98
N ASP A 54 30.38 -0.25 -2.67
CA ASP A 54 30.91 -0.35 -4.04
C ASP A 54 32.10 -1.31 -4.13
N LYS A 55 32.96 -1.37 -3.10
CA LYS A 55 34.12 -2.26 -3.07
C LYS A 55 33.75 -3.75 -3.11
N GLU A 56 32.58 -4.10 -2.56
CA GLU A 56 32.06 -5.46 -2.49
C GLU A 56 31.23 -5.83 -3.74
N CYS A 57 31.05 -4.89 -4.67
CA CYS A 57 30.29 -5.07 -5.90
C CYS A 57 31.19 -4.92 -7.14
N PRO A 58 32.02 -5.93 -7.50
CA PRO A 58 32.85 -5.89 -8.71
C PRO A 58 32.06 -6.20 -10.00
N ARG A 59 30.88 -6.82 -9.87
CA ARG A 59 30.03 -7.27 -10.98
C ARG A 59 28.56 -7.03 -10.67
N CYS A 60 27.76 -6.84 -11.73
CA CYS A 60 26.32 -6.68 -11.62
C CYS A 60 25.69 -7.90 -10.95
N MET A 61 24.91 -7.68 -9.88
CA MET A 61 24.28 -8.75 -9.11
C MET A 61 23.10 -9.45 -9.81
N GLN A 62 22.86 -9.16 -11.10
CA GLN A 62 21.85 -9.83 -11.93
C GLN A 62 22.47 -10.53 -13.13
N CYS A 63 23.31 -9.83 -13.91
CA CYS A 63 23.83 -10.31 -15.19
C CYS A 63 25.35 -10.58 -15.18
N ASP A 64 25.99 -10.45 -14.03
CA ASP A 64 27.43 -10.69 -13.79
C ASP A 64 28.41 -9.84 -14.64
N THR A 65 27.90 -8.84 -15.35
CA THR A 65 28.73 -7.89 -16.10
C THR A 65 29.68 -7.17 -15.16
N LYS A 66 30.98 -7.19 -15.47
CA LYS A 66 32.02 -6.50 -14.71
C LYS A 66 31.83 -4.99 -14.78
N PHE A 67 31.97 -4.33 -13.64
CA PHE A 67 32.00 -2.87 -13.60
C PHE A 67 33.38 -2.34 -13.97
N ASP A 68 33.38 -1.24 -14.72
CA ASP A 68 34.58 -0.53 -15.18
C ASP A 68 34.26 0.96 -15.38
N PHE A 69 35.10 1.68 -16.12
CA PHE A 69 34.89 3.10 -16.38
C PHE A 69 33.66 3.40 -17.25
N ILE A 70 33.19 2.43 -18.04
CA ILE A 70 32.04 2.54 -18.95
C ILE A 70 30.78 2.03 -18.24
N THR A 71 30.87 0.85 -17.62
CA THR A 71 29.76 0.22 -16.89
C THR A 71 29.79 0.69 -15.44
N ARG A 72 29.00 1.72 -15.13
CA ARG A 72 28.86 2.28 -13.78
C ARG A 72 27.96 1.42 -12.88
N LYS A 73 28.16 1.54 -11.57
CA LYS A 73 27.38 0.86 -10.52
C LYS A 73 26.10 1.65 -10.21
N HIS A 74 25.00 0.93 -10.01
CA HIS A 74 23.72 1.51 -9.62
C HIS A 74 23.03 0.66 -8.56
N HIS A 75 22.66 1.27 -7.44
CA HIS A 75 21.94 0.58 -6.39
C HIS A 75 20.43 0.63 -6.60
N CYS A 76 19.76 -0.50 -6.37
CA CYS A 76 18.30 -0.53 -6.27
C CYS A 76 17.89 0.09 -4.94
N ARG A 77 17.00 1.08 -4.96
CA ARG A 77 16.53 1.77 -3.75
C ARG A 77 15.59 0.93 -2.88
N ARG A 78 15.09 -0.19 -3.39
CA ARG A 78 14.22 -1.12 -2.64
C ARG A 78 14.99 -2.26 -1.96
N CYS A 79 16.05 -2.79 -2.58
CA CYS A 79 16.80 -3.93 -2.02
C CYS A 79 18.28 -3.65 -1.69
N GLY A 80 18.82 -2.48 -2.04
CA GLY A 80 20.21 -2.10 -1.74
C GLY A 80 21.29 -2.82 -2.56
N ARG A 81 20.94 -3.83 -3.37
CA ARG A 81 21.86 -4.54 -4.27
C ARG A 81 22.34 -3.64 -5.42
N CYS A 82 23.49 -3.99 -6.00
CA CYS A 82 24.21 -3.18 -6.98
C CYS A 82 24.20 -3.83 -8.39
N PHE A 83 23.88 -3.01 -9.40
CA PHE A 83 23.53 -3.44 -10.76
C PHE A 83 24.13 -2.51 -11.81
N CYS A 84 24.19 -2.98 -13.07
CA CYS A 84 24.41 -2.11 -14.22
C CYS A 84 23.12 -1.36 -14.60
N ASP A 85 23.23 -0.34 -15.47
CA ASP A 85 22.08 0.49 -15.85
C ASP A 85 20.96 -0.35 -16.47
N LYS A 86 21.29 -1.30 -17.36
CA LYS A 86 20.31 -2.20 -18.01
C LYS A 86 19.47 -3.02 -17.00
N CYS A 87 20.08 -3.52 -15.94
CA CYS A 87 19.40 -4.34 -14.93
C CYS A 87 18.65 -3.50 -13.88
N CYS A 88 18.84 -2.19 -13.86
CA CYS A 88 18.33 -1.29 -12.84
C CYS A 88 17.96 0.08 -13.42
N SER A 89 17.25 0.13 -14.55
CA SER A 89 16.96 1.37 -15.29
C SER A 89 15.64 2.02 -14.89
N GLN A 90 14.70 1.27 -14.32
CA GLN A 90 13.35 1.74 -14.05
C GLN A 90 13.29 2.65 -12.83
N LYS A 91 12.53 3.74 -12.91
CA LYS A 91 12.14 4.55 -11.76
C LYS A 91 10.69 4.28 -11.41
N VAL A 92 10.44 3.80 -10.20
CA VAL A 92 9.09 3.43 -9.74
C VAL A 92 8.83 4.07 -8.38
N ALA A 93 7.59 4.50 -8.16
CA ALA A 93 7.14 5.00 -6.87
C ALA A 93 7.37 3.94 -5.78
N LEU A 94 7.85 4.36 -4.61
CA LEU A 94 8.07 3.47 -3.47
C LEU A 94 7.50 4.08 -2.18
N PRO A 95 6.16 4.20 -2.06
CA PRO A 95 5.51 4.93 -0.98
C PRO A 95 5.75 4.31 0.41
N ARG A 96 5.96 2.99 0.48
CA ARG A 96 6.24 2.28 1.74
C ARG A 96 7.54 2.71 2.43
N MET A 97 8.50 3.22 1.66
CA MET A 97 9.74 3.82 2.19
C MET A 97 9.63 5.36 2.27
N CYS A 98 8.45 5.91 2.03
CA CYS A 98 8.16 7.34 2.08
C CYS A 98 8.98 8.19 1.11
N PHE A 99 9.45 7.63 -0.01
CA PHE A 99 10.09 8.42 -1.06
C PHE A 99 9.08 9.38 -1.70
N VAL A 100 9.51 10.63 -1.88
CA VAL A 100 8.69 11.68 -2.50
C VAL A 100 8.57 11.44 -4.00
N ASP A 101 9.70 11.11 -4.64
CA ASP A 101 9.79 10.90 -6.08
C ASP A 101 9.99 9.42 -6.44
N PRO A 102 9.64 8.99 -7.67
CA PRO A 102 9.99 7.66 -8.17
C PRO A 102 11.50 7.40 -8.11
N VAL A 103 11.87 6.27 -7.52
CA VAL A 103 13.28 5.90 -7.28
C VAL A 103 13.71 4.75 -8.18
N ARG A 104 15.01 4.70 -8.46
CA ARG A 104 15.61 3.66 -9.31
C ARG A 104 15.50 2.27 -8.65
N GLN A 105 15.02 1.29 -9.40
CA GLN A 105 14.89 -0.10 -8.92
C GLN A 105 15.42 -1.11 -9.95
N CYS A 106 15.86 -2.27 -9.45
CA CYS A 106 16.16 -3.42 -10.31
C CYS A 106 14.88 -4.00 -10.91
N ALA A 107 15.01 -4.77 -11.98
CA ALA A 107 13.88 -5.36 -12.70
C ALA A 107 12.95 -6.19 -11.79
N GLU A 108 13.51 -6.93 -10.82
CA GLU A 108 12.70 -7.69 -9.87
C GLU A 108 11.90 -6.74 -8.96
N CYS A 109 12.57 -5.80 -8.29
CA CYS A 109 11.93 -4.89 -7.34
C CYS A 109 10.89 -3.95 -7.99
N SER A 110 11.14 -3.53 -9.23
CA SER A 110 10.23 -2.64 -9.95
C SER A 110 8.89 -3.31 -10.23
N LEU A 111 8.88 -4.60 -10.60
CA LEU A 111 7.66 -5.39 -10.77
C LEU A 111 6.87 -5.50 -9.47
N ILE A 112 7.56 -5.70 -8.34
CA ILE A 112 6.92 -5.77 -7.03
C ILE A 112 6.27 -4.42 -6.69
N SER A 113 7.02 -3.33 -6.81
CA SER A 113 6.52 -1.99 -6.49
C SER A 113 5.37 -1.56 -7.40
N GLN A 114 5.39 -1.93 -8.69
CA GLN A 114 4.28 -1.65 -9.61
C GLN A 114 3.01 -2.40 -9.23
N LYS A 115 3.13 -3.68 -8.87
CA LYS A 115 2.00 -4.46 -8.37
C LYS A 115 1.44 -3.87 -7.08
N GLU A 116 2.32 -3.46 -6.16
CA GLU A 116 1.94 -2.72 -4.94
C GLU A 116 1.09 -1.50 -5.31
N VAL A 117 1.62 -0.62 -6.15
CA VAL A 117 0.93 0.61 -6.60
C VAL A 117 -0.41 0.30 -7.28
N GLU A 118 -0.48 -0.70 -8.16
CA GLU A 118 -1.72 -1.07 -8.85
C GLU A 118 -2.78 -1.59 -7.89
N PHE A 119 -2.39 -2.46 -6.95
CA PHE A 119 -3.29 -2.94 -5.92
C PHE A 119 -3.85 -1.77 -5.12
N TYR A 120 -2.97 -0.87 -4.68
CA TYR A 120 -3.36 0.32 -3.95
C TYR A 120 -4.32 1.20 -4.73
N ASP A 121 -3.98 1.56 -5.98
CA ASP A 121 -4.80 2.50 -6.75
C ASP A 121 -6.22 1.97 -6.98
N LYS A 122 -6.36 0.64 -7.17
CA LYS A 122 -7.66 0.00 -7.41
C LYS A 122 -8.43 -0.29 -6.13
N GLN A 123 -7.82 -0.97 -5.15
CA GLN A 123 -8.52 -1.43 -3.95
C GLN A 123 -8.75 -0.29 -2.97
N LEU A 124 -7.82 0.68 -2.88
CA LEU A 124 -7.91 1.72 -1.87
C LEU A 124 -9.01 2.72 -2.14
N LYS A 125 -9.24 3.08 -3.41
CA LYS A 125 -10.36 3.94 -3.80
C LYS A 125 -11.70 3.29 -3.41
N VAL A 126 -11.83 1.98 -3.63
CA VAL A 126 -13.02 1.22 -3.23
C VAL A 126 -13.18 1.21 -1.71
N LEU A 127 -12.12 0.86 -0.98
CA LEU A 127 -12.17 0.71 0.48
C LEU A 127 -12.42 2.04 1.22
N THR A 128 -11.91 3.15 0.69
CA THR A 128 -12.08 4.49 1.27
C THR A 128 -13.37 5.17 0.86
N ALA A 129 -13.88 4.91 -0.34
CA ALA A 129 -15.22 5.34 -0.73
C ALA A 129 -16.30 4.71 0.15
N GLY A 130 -16.08 3.46 0.56
CA GLY A 130 -16.97 2.72 1.44
C GLY A 130 -18.03 1.92 0.69
N GLY A 131 -18.72 1.05 1.42
CA GLY A 131 -19.87 0.31 0.94
C GLY A 131 -20.96 0.28 2.01
N THR A 132 -22.22 0.13 1.59
CA THR A 132 -23.36 0.04 2.50
C THR A 132 -23.67 -1.42 2.82
N PHE A 133 -23.80 -1.72 4.11
CA PHE A 133 -24.01 -3.08 4.61
C PHE A 133 -25.08 -3.09 5.70
N LEU A 134 -25.76 -4.22 5.83
CA LEU A 134 -26.54 -4.55 7.02
C LEU A 134 -25.58 -5.15 8.05
N VAL A 135 -25.40 -4.45 9.16
CA VAL A 135 -24.42 -4.79 10.18
C VAL A 135 -25.12 -5.36 11.40
N ARG A 136 -24.58 -6.47 11.94
CA ARG A 136 -24.96 -7.04 13.23
C ARG A 136 -23.71 -7.20 14.09
N VAL A 137 -23.80 -6.81 15.36
CA VAL A 137 -22.73 -7.04 16.34
C VAL A 137 -23.18 -8.17 17.26
N ASP A 138 -22.32 -9.17 17.41
CA ASP A 138 -22.57 -10.40 18.16
C ASP A 138 -23.92 -11.06 17.79
N SER A 139 -24.62 -11.64 18.75
CA SER A 139 -25.93 -12.28 18.55
C SER A 139 -27.11 -11.30 18.67
N SER A 140 -26.89 -10.00 18.43
CA SER A 140 -27.99 -9.03 18.43
C SER A 140 -28.97 -9.34 17.30
N GLU A 141 -30.26 -9.45 17.63
CA GLU A 141 -31.32 -9.58 16.62
C GLU A 141 -31.51 -8.28 15.81
N LYS A 142 -31.01 -7.15 16.32
CA LYS A 142 -31.08 -5.86 15.62
C LYS A 142 -29.93 -5.75 14.62
N SER A 143 -30.27 -5.67 13.33
CA SER A 143 -29.36 -5.22 12.27
C SER A 143 -29.55 -3.74 11.95
N GLU A 144 -28.46 -3.05 11.69
CA GLU A 144 -28.45 -1.64 11.31
C GLU A 144 -27.81 -1.46 9.93
N THR A 145 -28.39 -0.61 9.08
CA THR A 145 -27.77 -0.25 7.80
C THR A 145 -26.65 0.76 8.06
N MET A 146 -25.42 0.39 7.73
CA MET A 146 -24.23 1.22 7.99
C MET A 146 -23.36 1.36 6.74
N VAL A 147 -22.71 2.51 6.61
CA VAL A 147 -21.64 2.74 5.65
C VAL A 147 -20.32 2.31 6.27
N CYS A 148 -19.68 1.33 5.66
CA CYS A 148 -18.41 0.78 6.13
C CYS A 148 -17.27 1.26 5.23
N ARG A 149 -16.23 1.87 5.82
CA ARG A 149 -15.10 2.44 5.08
C ARG A 149 -13.80 2.39 5.88
N LEU A 150 -12.67 2.29 5.18
CA LEU A 150 -11.37 2.40 5.83
C LEU A 150 -11.01 3.85 6.16
N SER A 151 -10.39 4.06 7.32
CA SER A 151 -10.01 5.37 7.85
C SER A 151 -9.04 6.09 6.94
N ASN A 152 -9.42 7.23 6.38
CA ASN A 152 -8.53 7.97 5.49
C ASN A 152 -7.44 8.69 6.31
N ASN A 153 -6.30 8.05 6.60
CA ASN A 153 -5.19 8.79 7.19
C ASN A 153 -4.63 9.72 6.11
N HIS A 154 -5.12 10.96 6.11
CA HIS A 154 -4.58 12.09 5.36
C HIS A 154 -3.07 12.28 5.58
N ARG A 155 -2.47 11.62 6.58
CA ARG A 155 -1.04 11.71 6.92
C ARG A 155 -0.14 10.76 6.13
N TYR A 156 -0.61 9.72 5.45
CA TYR A 156 0.27 8.82 4.66
C TYR A 156 -0.02 8.78 3.18
N ALA A 157 -1.12 9.40 2.75
CA ALA A 157 -1.24 9.79 1.37
C ALA A 157 -0.17 10.86 1.11
N CYS A 158 0.90 10.49 0.40
CA CYS A 158 1.56 11.40 -0.52
C CYS A 158 0.48 11.91 -1.48
N LYS A 159 -0.34 12.87 -1.01
CA LYS A 159 -1.33 13.57 -1.81
C LYS A 159 -0.56 14.53 -2.70
N ASN A 160 0.01 13.98 -3.76
CA ASN A 160 0.09 14.73 -5.00
C ASN A 160 -0.57 13.90 -6.11
N PRO A 161 -1.85 14.15 -6.42
CA PRO A 161 -2.57 13.47 -7.50
C PRO A 161 -1.90 13.65 -8.88
N GLN A 162 -1.02 14.64 -9.03
CA GLN A 162 -0.31 14.92 -10.29
C GLN A 162 0.83 13.94 -10.61
N MET A 163 1.17 12.98 -9.74
CA MET A 163 2.32 12.10 -9.94
C MET A 163 2.00 10.69 -10.48
N TYR A 164 0.71 10.35 -10.66
CA TYR A 164 0.26 9.02 -11.14
C TYR A 164 0.10 8.92 -12.67
N LEU A 165 0.79 9.77 -13.43
CA LEU A 165 0.74 9.77 -14.90
C LEU A 165 1.98 9.09 -15.49
N PHE A 166 2.12 7.78 -15.26
CA PHE A 166 2.86 6.92 -16.18
C PHE A 166 2.09 5.60 -16.31
N LYS A 167 1.30 5.50 -17.38
CA LYS A 167 0.69 4.24 -17.82
C LYS A 167 1.81 3.28 -18.22
N CYS A 168 1.76 2.05 -17.73
CA CYS A 168 2.53 0.94 -18.29
C CYS A 168 1.55 -0.19 -18.61
N ASP A 169 1.68 -0.74 -19.82
CA ASP A 169 0.73 -1.63 -20.46
C ASP A 169 0.56 -2.96 -19.70
N LEU A 170 -0.70 -3.36 -19.53
CA LEU A 170 -1.12 -4.63 -18.95
C LEU A 170 -0.87 -5.78 -19.94
N SER A 171 0.14 -6.60 -19.68
CA SER A 171 0.13 -8.02 -20.08
C SER A 171 1.08 -8.83 -19.20
N CYS A 172 0.66 -9.14 -17.97
CA CYS A 172 1.17 -10.32 -17.27
C CYS A 172 0.33 -10.63 -16.02
N LEU A 173 -0.60 -11.57 -16.17
CA LEU A 173 -1.16 -12.36 -15.08
C LEU A 173 -0.74 -13.79 -15.33
N GLU A 174 0.16 -14.31 -14.49
CA GLU A 174 0.06 -15.58 -13.77
C GLU A 174 1.43 -15.91 -13.16
N SER A 175 1.42 -16.48 -11.94
CA SER A 175 2.54 -16.67 -11.00
C SER A 175 2.98 -15.43 -10.19
N LEU A 176 2.37 -15.27 -9.02
CA LEU A 176 2.95 -14.52 -7.90
C LEU A 176 3.76 -15.51 -7.05
N SER A 177 5.00 -15.18 -6.70
CA SER A 177 5.71 -15.89 -5.64
C SER A 177 5.17 -15.44 -4.27
N LEU A 178 5.25 -16.32 -3.26
CA LEU A 178 4.83 -16.05 -1.87
C LEU A 178 5.47 -14.78 -1.26
N SER A 179 6.66 -14.37 -1.71
CA SER A 179 7.32 -13.15 -1.21
C SER A 179 6.68 -11.85 -1.71
N LEU A 180 6.02 -11.87 -2.87
CA LEU A 180 5.32 -10.70 -3.42
C LEU A 180 3.97 -10.46 -2.75
N SER A 181 3.24 -11.51 -2.36
CA SER A 181 1.97 -11.34 -1.65
C SER A 181 2.18 -10.66 -0.29
N LEU A 182 3.23 -11.01 0.44
CA LEU A 182 3.54 -10.36 1.72
C LEU A 182 3.88 -8.87 1.64
N SER A 183 4.50 -8.39 0.57
CA SER A 183 4.87 -6.98 0.49
C SER A 183 3.68 -6.09 0.07
N LEU A 184 2.74 -6.67 -0.67
CA LEU A 184 1.47 -6.05 -1.06
C LEU A 184 0.54 -5.79 0.12
N SER A 185 0.64 -6.59 1.17
CA SER A 185 -0.37 -6.66 2.21
C SER A 185 -0.31 -5.66 3.35
N LEU A 186 0.84 -5.65 4.01
CA LEU A 186 1.22 -4.80 5.13
C LEU A 186 0.99 -3.31 4.79
N SER A 187 1.09 -3.03 3.52
CA SER A 187 1.12 -1.72 2.92
C SER A 187 -0.27 -1.02 2.91
N LEU A 188 -1.38 -1.77 2.79
CA LEU A 188 -2.76 -1.25 2.75
C LEU A 188 -3.36 -0.87 4.09
N PHE A 189 -2.87 -1.42 5.18
CA PHE A 189 -3.39 -1.13 6.53
C PHE A 189 -2.45 -0.18 7.28
N SER A 190 -1.26 0.06 6.76
CA SER A 190 -0.32 1.10 7.21
C SER A 190 -0.93 2.49 7.27
N SER A 191 -1.69 2.84 6.23
CA SER A 191 -2.34 4.13 6.08
C SER A 191 -3.77 4.13 6.63
N PHE A 192 -4.27 3.01 7.15
CA PHE A 192 -5.67 2.86 7.55
C PHE A 192 -5.67 2.18 8.92
N ARG A 193 -5.88 2.96 9.98
CA ARG A 193 -5.83 2.44 11.35
C ARG A 193 -7.15 1.78 11.75
N TYR A 194 -8.25 2.30 11.22
CA TYR A 194 -9.60 1.91 11.64
C TYR A 194 -10.45 1.53 10.44
N LEU A 195 -11.35 0.57 10.67
CA LEU A 195 -12.58 0.40 9.89
C LEU A 195 -13.67 1.21 10.61
N PHE A 196 -14.27 2.16 9.92
CA PHE A 196 -15.40 2.94 10.40
C PHE A 196 -16.69 2.33 9.90
N LEU A 197 -17.67 2.22 10.80
CA LEU A 197 -19.03 1.83 10.50
C LEU A 197 -19.94 2.97 10.98
N ASP A 198 -20.51 3.69 10.02
CA ASP A 198 -21.30 4.90 10.21
C ASP A 198 -22.78 4.62 9.87
N GLY A 199 -23.68 4.73 10.86
CA GLY A 199 -25.14 4.59 10.71
C GLY A 199 -25.88 5.54 11.65
N GLU A 200 -26.93 5.06 12.32
CA GLU A 200 -27.48 5.70 13.53
C GLU A 200 -26.44 5.65 14.66
N SER A 201 -25.68 4.56 14.73
CA SER A 201 -24.56 4.35 15.63
C SER A 201 -23.23 4.58 14.92
N HIS A 202 -22.18 4.88 15.68
CA HIS A 202 -20.81 4.97 15.17
C HIS A 202 -19.92 3.92 15.84
N PHE A 203 -19.29 3.07 15.03
CA PHE A 203 -18.32 2.09 15.52
C PHE A 203 -16.97 2.26 14.83
N GLU A 204 -15.90 2.10 15.63
CA GLU A 204 -14.52 2.09 15.15
C GLU A 204 -13.88 0.75 15.50
N VAL A 205 -13.45 0.01 14.48
CA VAL A 205 -12.70 -1.24 14.66
C VAL A 205 -11.25 -1.00 14.28
N GLU A 206 -10.34 -1.05 15.26
CA GLU A 206 -8.91 -0.96 14.99
C GLU A 206 -8.45 -2.21 14.24
N LEU A 207 -7.83 -2.01 13.07
CA LEU A 207 -7.51 -3.12 12.18
C LEU A 207 -6.46 -4.08 12.78
N SER A 208 -5.60 -3.58 13.67
CA SER A 208 -4.63 -4.39 14.44
C SER A 208 -5.27 -5.34 15.46
N ARG A 209 -6.54 -5.12 15.81
CA ARG A 209 -7.29 -5.91 16.79
C ARG A 209 -8.16 -6.99 16.14
N ILE A 210 -8.24 -7.01 14.81
CA ILE A 210 -8.94 -8.05 14.06
C ILE A 210 -8.14 -9.35 14.17
N SER A 211 -8.82 -10.41 14.62
CA SER A 211 -8.26 -11.76 14.82
C SER A 211 -8.56 -12.69 13.65
N SER A 212 -9.74 -12.56 13.02
CA SER A 212 -10.10 -13.31 11.81
C SER A 212 -11.03 -12.51 10.91
N MET A 213 -11.01 -12.80 9.60
CA MET A 213 -11.93 -12.24 8.62
C MET A 213 -12.32 -13.32 7.61
N GLN A 214 -13.62 -13.48 7.39
CA GLN A 214 -14.18 -14.48 6.48
C GLN A 214 -15.18 -13.82 5.53
N VAL A 215 -15.07 -14.06 4.22
CA VAL A 215 -16.07 -13.62 3.24
C VAL A 215 -17.14 -14.68 3.11
N LEU A 216 -18.39 -14.25 3.13
CA LEU A 216 -19.54 -15.07 2.82
C LEU A 216 -19.84 -14.98 1.33
N THR A 217 -20.12 -16.12 0.72
CA THR A 217 -20.45 -16.23 -0.70
C THR A 217 -21.78 -16.95 -0.85
N GLU A 218 -22.67 -16.44 -1.69
CA GLU A 218 -23.89 -17.16 -2.09
C GLU A 218 -23.60 -18.05 -3.32
N GLY A 219 -24.19 -19.26 -3.32
CA GLY A 219 -23.84 -20.38 -4.21
C GLY A 219 -24.29 -20.25 -5.67
N SER A 220 -23.34 -20.57 -6.55
CA SER A 220 -23.41 -21.04 -7.94
C SER A 220 -24.76 -21.26 -8.64
N THR A 221 -24.96 -20.59 -9.78
CA THR A 221 -25.67 -21.19 -10.91
C THR A 221 -24.78 -22.24 -11.60
N PRO A 222 -25.34 -23.36 -12.09
CA PRO A 222 -24.59 -24.36 -12.87
C PRO A 222 -24.26 -23.79 -14.25
N GLY A 223 -23.23 -22.95 -14.33
CA GLY A 223 -22.90 -22.22 -15.55
C GLY A 223 -21.65 -21.33 -15.49
N GLY A 224 -20.73 -21.55 -14.54
CA GLY A 224 -19.41 -20.90 -14.55
C GLY A 224 -19.41 -19.39 -14.25
N GLY A 225 -20.39 -18.88 -13.51
CA GLY A 225 -20.38 -17.49 -13.02
C GLY A 225 -19.47 -17.31 -11.79
N SER A 226 -18.68 -16.23 -11.77
CA SER A 226 -17.83 -15.84 -10.62
C SER A 226 -18.64 -15.79 -9.31
N LEU A 227 -18.16 -16.47 -8.27
CA LEU A 227 -18.67 -16.38 -6.90
C LEU A 227 -18.75 -14.89 -6.49
N ARG A 228 -19.93 -14.42 -6.07
CA ARG A 228 -20.13 -13.05 -5.57
C ARG A 228 -20.10 -13.07 -4.05
N ALA A 229 -19.32 -12.18 -3.46
CA ALA A 229 -19.30 -11.96 -2.02
C ALA A 229 -20.65 -11.37 -1.58
N SER A 230 -21.39 -12.08 -0.73
CA SER A 230 -22.70 -11.68 -0.18
C SER A 230 -22.60 -11.08 1.21
N GLY A 231 -21.46 -11.27 1.89
CA GLY A 231 -21.21 -10.68 3.20
C GLY A 231 -19.79 -10.94 3.69
N MET A 232 -19.53 -10.54 4.93
CA MET A 232 -18.28 -10.75 5.64
C MET A 232 -18.52 -10.84 7.13
N VAL A 233 -17.70 -11.67 7.77
CA VAL A 233 -17.67 -11.85 9.21
C VAL A 233 -16.28 -11.50 9.72
N LEU A 234 -16.22 -10.61 10.71
CA LEU A 234 -14.99 -10.13 11.32
C LEU A 234 -15.00 -10.49 12.80
N GLN A 235 -13.93 -11.08 13.30
CA GLN A 235 -13.75 -11.26 14.74
C GLN A 235 -12.65 -10.31 15.21
N TYR A 236 -12.92 -9.54 16.26
CA TYR A 236 -11.97 -8.57 16.79
C TYR A 236 -12.04 -8.48 18.31
N LYS A 237 -10.97 -7.94 18.92
CA LYS A 237 -10.89 -7.71 20.38
C LYS A 237 -11.09 -6.24 20.72
N PRO A 238 -12.24 -5.82 21.27
CA PRO A 238 -12.49 -4.43 21.64
C PRO A 238 -11.45 -3.88 22.63
N PRO A 239 -11.18 -2.57 22.62
CA PRO A 239 -10.33 -1.95 23.64
C PRO A 239 -10.91 -2.17 25.04
N GLY A 240 -10.07 -2.63 25.97
CA GLY A 240 -10.47 -2.91 27.36
C GLY A 240 -11.18 -4.25 27.58
N SER A 241 -11.46 -5.03 26.53
CA SER A 241 -12.06 -6.37 26.64
C SER A 241 -11.08 -7.47 26.20
N GLN A 242 -11.11 -8.61 26.91
CA GLN A 242 -10.40 -9.83 26.50
C GLN A 242 -11.24 -10.73 25.60
N ASN A 243 -12.56 -10.51 25.55
CA ASN A 243 -13.49 -11.33 24.79
C ASN A 243 -13.51 -10.89 23.31
N LEU A 244 -13.59 -11.87 22.42
CA LEU A 244 -13.80 -11.63 21.00
C LEU A 244 -15.24 -11.18 20.77
N GLN A 245 -15.41 -10.16 19.96
CA GLN A 245 -16.69 -9.78 19.37
C GLN A 245 -16.73 -10.15 17.90
N GLN A 246 -17.92 -10.43 17.42
CA GLN A 246 -18.19 -10.78 16.04
C GLN A 246 -18.99 -9.69 15.36
N LEU A 247 -18.51 -9.20 14.22
CA LEU A 247 -19.19 -8.25 13.36
C LEU A 247 -19.64 -9.00 12.11
N HIS A 248 -20.94 -9.00 11.85
CA HIS A 248 -21.53 -9.55 10.63
C HIS A 248 -21.89 -8.38 9.71
N MET A 249 -21.48 -8.47 8.45
CA MET A 249 -21.76 -7.46 7.41
C MET A 249 -22.37 -8.16 6.21
N ASP A 250 -23.66 -7.96 5.97
CA ASP A 250 -24.35 -8.50 4.81
C ASP A 250 -24.55 -7.41 3.74
N THR A 251 -24.48 -7.74 2.46
CA THR A 251 -24.70 -6.75 1.39
C THR A 251 -26.10 -6.16 1.49
N ALA A 252 -26.20 -4.82 1.53
CA ALA A 252 -27.47 -4.11 1.37
C ALA A 252 -27.89 -4.06 -0.12
N ASP A 253 -28.86 -3.20 -0.46
CA ASP A 253 -29.46 -3.15 -1.81
C ASP A 253 -28.45 -2.88 -2.95
N ASP A 254 -27.38 -2.09 -2.70
CA ASP A 254 -26.30 -1.89 -3.68
C ASP A 254 -25.26 -3.02 -3.62
N LYS A 255 -25.64 -4.16 -4.19
CA LYS A 255 -24.80 -5.35 -4.24
C LYS A 255 -23.50 -5.17 -5.01
N ARG A 256 -23.41 -4.22 -5.96
CA ARG A 256 -22.21 -4.08 -6.81
C ARG A 256 -21.08 -3.43 -6.05
N ILE A 257 -21.33 -2.28 -5.42
CA ILE A 257 -20.32 -1.58 -4.63
C ILE A 257 -19.96 -2.42 -3.40
N ALA A 258 -20.96 -2.97 -2.71
CA ALA A 258 -20.76 -3.81 -1.54
C ALA A 258 -19.92 -5.06 -1.86
N SER A 259 -20.23 -5.80 -2.93
CA SER A 259 -19.42 -6.98 -3.34
C SER A 259 -17.98 -6.61 -3.68
N ALA A 260 -17.76 -5.48 -4.38
CA ALA A 260 -16.42 -5.01 -4.71
C ALA A 260 -15.63 -4.63 -3.46
N TRP A 261 -16.28 -3.99 -2.49
CA TRP A 261 -15.70 -3.62 -1.21
C TRP A 261 -15.34 -4.85 -0.37
N LEU A 262 -16.23 -5.85 -0.27
CA LEU A 262 -15.97 -7.11 0.43
C LEU A 262 -14.77 -7.86 -0.18
N ALA A 263 -14.73 -7.94 -1.51
CA ALA A 263 -13.61 -8.56 -2.22
C ALA A 263 -12.29 -7.80 -1.98
N ALA A 264 -12.33 -6.47 -1.98
CA ALA A 264 -11.17 -5.63 -1.69
C ALA A 264 -10.68 -5.83 -0.25
N MET A 265 -11.59 -5.85 0.71
CA MET A 265 -11.28 -5.98 2.13
C MET A 265 -10.70 -7.37 2.44
N HIS A 266 -11.26 -8.43 1.84
CA HIS A 266 -10.73 -9.78 1.97
C HIS A 266 -9.36 -9.94 1.34
N LYS A 267 -9.16 -9.39 0.14
CA LYS A 267 -7.83 -9.37 -0.49
C LYS A 267 -6.84 -8.70 0.43
N ALA A 268 -7.19 -7.54 1.00
CA ALA A 268 -6.36 -6.80 1.92
C ALA A 268 -6.08 -7.58 3.23
N ALA A 269 -7.08 -8.25 3.81
CA ALA A 269 -6.92 -9.01 5.05
C ALA A 269 -6.12 -10.30 4.88
N LYS A 270 -6.35 -11.09 3.81
CA LYS A 270 -5.57 -12.30 3.51
C LYS A 270 -4.08 -11.99 3.45
N LEU A 271 -3.81 -10.93 2.70
CA LEU A 271 -2.54 -10.26 2.62
C LEU A 271 -1.94 -10.03 4.04
N LEU A 272 -2.67 -9.44 5.00
CA LEU A 272 -2.16 -9.18 6.36
C LEU A 272 -1.79 -10.46 7.13
N TYR A 273 -2.63 -11.48 7.09
CA TYR A 273 -2.37 -12.72 7.85
C TYR A 273 -1.13 -13.43 7.34
N GLU A 274 -0.96 -13.51 6.01
CA GLU A 274 0.23 -14.09 5.37
C GLU A 274 1.53 -13.40 5.81
N SER A 275 1.45 -12.13 6.24
CA SER A 275 2.61 -11.36 6.69
C SER A 275 2.96 -11.44 8.17
N ARG A 276 2.07 -11.98 9.00
CA ARG A 276 2.28 -12.13 10.44
C ARG A 276 2.90 -13.48 10.81
N ASP A 277 2.75 -14.48 9.93
CA ASP A 277 3.28 -15.83 10.09
C ASP A 277 4.69 -16.02 9.48
N GLN A 278 5.35 -14.94 9.03
CA GLN A 278 6.74 -14.93 8.55
C GLN A 278 7.61 -14.01 9.41
#